data_AF-A0A1S9B550-F1
#
_entry.id   AF-A0A1S9B550-F1
#
_cell.length_a   1.000
_cell.length_b   1.000
_cell.length_c   1.000
_cell.angle_alpha   90.00
_cell.angle_beta   90.00
_cell.angle_gamma   90.00
#
_symmetry.space_group_name_H-M   'P 1'
#
loop_
_entity.id
_entity.type
_entity.pdbx_description
1 polymer ?
#
loop_
_entity_poly.entity_id
_entity_poly.type
_entity_poly.pdbx_seq_one_letter_code
_entity_poly.pdbx_strand_id
1 'polypeptide(L)'
;MRTSVVLTPAGQYHLGAREAPSGPVYLALENVRGTRDATILNVYLLLPDEGGTGAPRQLLVGGEALYGLRRASNLQGSNRAGLTLVFDITPKLGELQGPQLLQSKKIGVSIVPERPLPNAPDITVGRVSIFR
;
A
#
# COMPACT_ATOMS: atom_id res chain seq x y z
N MET A 1 9.94 6.97 15.73
CA MET A 1 10.40 5.65 15.23
C MET A 1 9.47 5.22 14.10
N ARG A 2 9.98 5.03 12.88
CA ARG A 2 9.21 4.54 11.73
C ARG A 2 9.39 3.02 11.65
N THR A 3 8.34 2.25 11.95
CA THR A 3 8.37 0.79 11.83
C THR A 3 8.29 0.42 10.35
N SER A 4 9.36 -0.14 9.82
CA SER A 4 9.49 -0.53 8.42
C SER A 4 8.68 -1.78 8.13
N VAL A 5 7.79 -1.73 7.12
CA VAL A 5 7.22 -2.91 6.49
C VAL A 5 8.25 -3.47 5.52
N VAL A 6 8.66 -4.73 5.70
CA VAL A 6 9.61 -5.41 4.82
C VAL A 6 8.89 -5.75 3.51
N LEU A 7 9.17 -4.98 2.46
CA LEU A 7 8.75 -5.30 1.09
C LEU A 7 9.72 -6.36 0.54
N THR A 8 9.24 -7.59 0.31
CA THR A 8 10.03 -8.59 -0.43
C THR A 8 10.10 -8.23 -1.91
N PRO A 9 11.14 -8.68 -2.65
CA PRO A 9 11.47 -8.17 -4.00
C PRO A 9 10.46 -8.48 -5.12
N ALA A 10 9.33 -9.13 -4.83
CA ALA A 10 8.39 -9.62 -5.84
C ALA A 10 7.34 -8.59 -6.31
N GLY A 11 7.43 -7.32 -5.91
CA GLY A 11 6.38 -6.31 -6.11
C GLY A 11 6.64 -5.21 -7.15
N GLN A 12 7.71 -5.27 -7.95
CA GLN A 12 7.97 -4.25 -8.96
C GLN A 12 7.27 -4.59 -10.28
N TYR A 13 6.04 -4.11 -10.47
CA TYR A 13 5.33 -4.24 -11.75
C TYR A 13 5.51 -2.97 -12.60
N HIS A 14 5.93 -3.16 -13.86
CA HIS A 14 6.13 -2.10 -14.85
C HIS A 14 4.89 -2.00 -15.75
N LEU A 15 4.16 -0.89 -15.67
CA LEU A 15 3.14 -0.54 -16.67
C LEU A 15 3.69 0.61 -17.52
N GLY A 16 3.90 0.36 -18.81
CA GLY A 16 4.25 1.40 -19.78
C GLY A 16 3.04 2.26 -20.07
N ALA A 17 3.12 3.56 -19.78
CA ALA A 17 2.05 4.51 -20.08
C ALA A 17 2.06 4.87 -21.57
N ARG A 18 0.96 4.56 -22.27
CA ARG A 18 0.57 5.21 -23.53
C ARG A 18 -0.85 5.73 -23.28
N GLU A 19 -1.01 7.06 -23.32
CA GLU A 19 -2.23 7.85 -23.05
C GLU A 19 -2.65 8.10 -21.59
N ALA A 20 -3.22 9.29 -21.35
CA ALA A 20 -3.75 9.78 -20.07
C ALA A 20 -4.78 8.80 -19.49
N PRO A 21 -4.90 8.66 -18.15
CA PRO A 21 -5.57 7.51 -17.54
C PRO A 21 -7.08 7.52 -17.80
N SER A 22 -7.54 6.75 -18.78
CA SER A 22 -8.95 6.39 -18.91
C SER A 22 -9.17 5.00 -18.29
N GLY A 23 -9.49 4.98 -17.00
CA GLY A 23 -9.87 3.75 -16.29
C GLY A 23 -9.54 3.79 -14.80
N PRO A 24 -10.25 2.98 -13.99
CA PRO A 24 -9.97 2.87 -12.58
C PRO A 24 -8.56 2.31 -12.34
N VAL A 25 -7.96 2.73 -11.24
CA VAL A 25 -6.65 2.26 -10.78
C VAL A 25 -6.76 1.90 -9.31
N TYR A 26 -6.28 0.71 -8.96
CA TYR A 26 -6.36 0.16 -7.62
C TYR A 26 -4.98 -0.16 -7.07
N LEU A 27 -4.84 -0.05 -5.76
CA LEU A 27 -3.70 -0.54 -4.99
C LEU A 27 -4.16 -1.69 -4.10
N ALA A 28 -3.50 -2.84 -4.17
CA ALA A 28 -3.77 -3.96 -3.29
C ALA A 28 -2.60 -4.24 -2.34
N LEU A 29 -2.96 -4.49 -1.07
CA LEU A 29 -2.10 -5.10 -0.08
C LEU A 29 -2.56 -6.55 0.08
N GLU A 30 -1.67 -7.48 -0.23
CA GLU A 30 -1.99 -8.90 -0.31
C GLU A 30 -1.16 -9.70 0.68
N ASN A 31 -1.72 -10.83 1.11
CA ASN A 31 -1.14 -11.67 2.15
C ASN A 31 -0.85 -10.87 3.43
N VAL A 32 -1.77 -9.98 3.81
CA VAL A 32 -1.68 -9.25 5.08
C VAL A 32 -1.96 -10.25 6.20
N ARG A 33 -0.96 -10.46 7.05
CA ARG A 33 -1.02 -11.44 8.15
C ARG A 33 -0.61 -10.79 9.45
N GLY A 34 -1.04 -11.36 10.56
CA GLY A 34 -0.72 -10.86 11.89
C GLY A 34 -1.62 -11.42 12.98
N THR A 35 -1.34 -11.02 14.22
CA THR A 35 -2.07 -11.48 15.42
C THR A 35 -2.99 -10.42 16.02
N ARG A 36 -2.90 -9.18 15.54
CA ARG A 36 -3.69 -8.04 16.04
C ARG A 36 -4.88 -7.76 15.16
N ASP A 37 -6.02 -8.23 15.63
CA ASP A 37 -7.31 -7.82 15.08
C ASP A 37 -7.54 -6.31 15.34
N ALA A 38 -8.19 -5.64 14.40
CA ALA A 38 -8.62 -4.23 14.51
C ALA A 38 -7.49 -3.16 14.59
N THR A 39 -6.26 -3.48 14.17
CA THR A 39 -5.28 -2.42 13.84
C THR A 39 -5.73 -1.73 12.56
N ILE A 40 -5.62 -0.40 12.48
CA ILE A 40 -5.85 0.35 11.23
C ILE A 40 -4.51 0.57 10.53
N LEU A 41 -4.43 0.24 9.25
CA LEU A 41 -3.29 0.55 8.38
C LEU A 41 -3.65 1.71 7.46
N ASN A 42 -2.94 2.82 7.59
CA ASN A 42 -2.98 3.95 6.67
C ASN A 42 -2.01 3.70 5.52
N VAL A 43 -2.49 3.89 4.29
CA VAL A 43 -1.71 3.71 3.06
C VAL A 43 -1.50 5.06 2.40
N TYR A 44 -0.26 5.35 2.05
CA TYR A 44 0.15 6.59 1.41
C TYR A 44 0.87 6.32 0.10
N LEU A 45 0.60 7.15 -0.92
CA LEU A 45 1.48 7.27 -2.08
C LEU A 45 2.62 8.23 -1.74
N LEU A 46 3.83 7.85 -2.12
CA LEU A 46 5.02 8.68 -2.03
C LEU A 46 5.23 9.35 -3.38
N LEU A 47 5.08 10.67 -3.38
CA LEU A 47 5.27 11.50 -4.55
C LEU A 47 6.73 11.98 -4.55
N PRO A 48 7.42 11.95 -5.70
CA PRO A 48 8.75 12.52 -5.82
C PRO A 48 8.69 14.02 -5.46
N ASP A 49 9.72 14.49 -4.76
CA ASP A 49 9.87 15.91 -4.47
C ASP A 49 10.29 16.65 -5.75
N GLU A 50 9.51 17.65 -6.16
CA GLU A 50 9.76 18.44 -7.36
C GLU A 50 11.04 19.30 -7.24
N GLY A 51 11.60 19.43 -6.03
CA GLY A 51 12.84 20.19 -5.74
C GLY A 51 14.03 19.35 -5.26
N GLY A 52 13.93 18.01 -5.22
CA GLY A 52 15.05 17.08 -4.98
C GLY A 52 15.79 17.20 -3.64
N THR A 53 15.31 17.98 -2.68
CA THR A 53 16.03 18.31 -1.43
C THR A 53 15.25 17.96 -0.16
N GLY A 54 13.98 17.58 -0.29
CA GLY A 54 13.07 17.24 0.81
C GLY A 54 12.68 15.76 0.88
N ALA A 55 12.00 15.41 1.97
CA ALA A 55 11.34 14.12 2.09
C ALA A 55 10.20 14.00 1.07
N PRO A 56 9.96 12.81 0.48
CA PRO A 56 8.87 12.62 -0.47
C PRO A 56 7.54 13.00 0.16
N ARG A 57 6.72 13.77 -0.57
CA ARG A 57 5.38 14.14 -0.13
C ARG A 57 4.53 12.89 -0.02
N GLN A 58 3.81 12.75 1.09
CA GLN A 58 2.92 11.61 1.33
C GLN A 58 1.48 12.03 1.05
N LEU A 59 0.79 11.26 0.20
CA LEU A 59 -0.64 11.43 -0.09
C LEU A 59 -1.42 10.26 0.49
N LEU A 60 -2.30 10.51 1.45
CA LEU A 60 -3.14 9.47 2.03
C LEU A 60 -4.12 8.94 0.97
N VAL A 61 -4.06 7.62 0.77
CA VAL A 61 -4.98 6.88 -0.09
C VAL A 61 -6.20 6.44 0.70
N GLY A 62 -5.98 5.91 1.89
CA GLY A 62 -7.03 5.38 2.74
C GLY A 62 -6.47 4.71 3.98
N GLY A 63 -7.38 4.36 4.89
CA GLY A 63 -7.08 3.62 6.12
C GLY A 63 -8.04 2.45 6.25
N GLU A 64 -7.52 1.24 6.46
CA GLU A 64 -8.34 0.04 6.59
C GLU A 64 -8.05 -0.69 7.90
N ALA A 65 -9.12 -1.07 8.59
CA ALA A 65 -9.04 -1.84 9.82
C ALA A 65 -8.91 -3.33 9.51
N LEU A 66 -7.94 -3.99 10.14
CA LEU A 66 -7.62 -5.40 9.94
C LEU A 66 -8.55 -6.32 10.74
N TYR A 67 -9.86 -6.23 10.50
CA TYR A 67 -10.84 -7.08 11.16
C TYR A 67 -10.65 -8.55 10.77
N GLY A 68 -10.52 -9.43 11.78
CA GLY A 68 -10.36 -10.87 11.57
C GLY A 68 -8.98 -11.31 11.06
N LEU A 69 -7.97 -10.42 11.09
CA LEU A 69 -6.60 -10.69 10.65
C LEU A 69 -6.04 -11.96 11.28
N ARG A 70 -6.23 -12.15 12.59
CA ARG A 70 -5.70 -13.32 13.31
C ARG A 70 -6.24 -14.61 12.73
N ARG A 71 -7.54 -14.65 12.40
CA ARG A 71 -8.18 -15.82 11.79
C ARG A 71 -7.69 -16.04 10.36
N ALA A 72 -7.56 -14.97 9.57
CA ALA A 72 -7.05 -15.03 8.19
C ALA A 72 -5.57 -15.40 8.10
N SER A 73 -4.81 -15.25 9.19
CA SER A 73 -3.39 -15.58 9.27
C SER A 73 -3.11 -17.03 9.68
N ASN A 74 -4.15 -17.78 10.07
CA ASN A 74 -3.98 -19.16 10.51
C ASN A 74 -3.65 -20.07 9.31
N LEU A 75 -2.38 -20.51 9.23
CA LEU A 75 -1.89 -21.41 8.18
C LEU A 75 -2.56 -22.79 8.16
N GLN A 76 -3.22 -23.18 9.25
CA GLN A 76 -3.97 -24.44 9.34
C GLN A 76 -5.47 -24.26 9.02
N GLY A 77 -5.95 -23.02 8.86
CA GLY A 77 -7.33 -22.72 8.51
C GLY A 77 -7.63 -22.83 7.00
N SER A 78 -8.90 -22.69 6.62
CA SER A 78 -9.36 -22.72 5.23
C SER A 78 -8.84 -21.53 4.40
N ASN A 79 -8.58 -20.38 5.04
CA ASN A 79 -8.04 -19.20 4.39
C ASN A 79 -6.56 -19.00 4.78
N ARG A 80 -5.65 -19.60 4.00
CA ARG A 80 -4.20 -19.55 4.22
C ARG A 80 -3.53 -18.32 3.60
N ALA A 81 -4.27 -17.51 2.85
CA ALA A 81 -3.69 -16.39 2.12
C ALA A 81 -3.37 -15.20 3.03
N GLY A 82 -4.21 -14.93 4.04
CA GLY A 82 -4.20 -13.65 4.79
C GLY A 82 -5.37 -12.77 4.35
N LEU A 83 -5.35 -11.51 4.76
CA LEU A 83 -6.27 -10.49 4.24
C LEU A 83 -5.72 -9.89 2.95
N THR A 84 -6.65 -9.50 2.08
CA THR A 84 -6.39 -8.63 0.93
C THR A 84 -7.17 -7.35 1.12
N LEU A 85 -6.48 -6.21 1.03
CA LEU A 85 -7.06 -4.87 1.13
C LEU A 85 -6.89 -4.19 -0.22
N VAL A 86 -7.95 -3.59 -0.75
CA VAL A 86 -7.93 -2.92 -2.06
C VAL A 86 -8.37 -1.48 -1.87
N PHE A 87 -7.58 -0.56 -2.41
CA PHE A 87 -7.82 0.87 -2.33
C PHE A 87 -8.00 1.43 -3.74
N ASP A 88 -9.08 2.17 -3.99
CA ASP A 88 -9.25 2.94 -5.21
C ASP A 88 -8.36 4.20 -5.15
N ILE A 89 -7.34 4.25 -6.01
CA ILE A 89 -6.40 5.38 -6.08
C ILE A 89 -6.72 6.31 -7.25
N THR A 90 -7.72 5.98 -8.07
CA THR A 90 -8.18 6.79 -9.20
C THR A 90 -8.43 8.25 -8.84
N PRO A 91 -9.23 8.60 -7.80
CA PRO A 91 -9.48 9.99 -7.46
C PRO A 91 -8.20 10.73 -7.05
N LYS A 92 -7.30 10.04 -6.35
CA LYS A 92 -6.02 10.60 -5.90
C LYS A 92 -5.04 10.83 -7.05
N LEU A 93 -5.08 9.99 -8.07
CA LEU A 93 -4.32 10.23 -9.31
C LEU A 93 -4.91 11.38 -10.12
N GLY A 94 -6.24 11.56 -10.11
CA GLY A 94 -6.91 12.69 -10.78
C GLY A 94 -6.61 14.06 -10.14
N GLU A 95 -6.45 14.11 -8.81
CA GLU A 95 -6.01 15.31 -8.08
C GLU A 95 -4.57 15.71 -8.45
N LEU A 96 -3.76 14.74 -8.87
CA LEU A 96 -2.39 14.95 -9.32
C LEU A 96 -2.39 15.26 -10.82
N GLN A 97 -2.82 16.47 -11.19
CA GLN A 97 -2.80 16.99 -12.57
C GLN A 97 -1.38 17.28 -13.10
N GLY A 98 -0.45 16.34 -12.93
CA GLY A 98 0.90 16.40 -13.44
C GLY A 98 1.23 15.12 -14.22
N PRO A 99 1.66 15.21 -15.50
CA PRO A 99 2.05 14.04 -16.31
C PRO A 99 3.10 13.14 -15.62
N GLN A 100 3.81 13.67 -14.64
CA GLN A 100 5.02 13.08 -14.10
C GLN A 100 4.79 11.91 -13.15
N LEU A 101 3.65 11.81 -12.43
CA LEU A 101 3.49 10.69 -11.49
C LEU A 101 3.25 9.35 -12.17
N LEU A 102 2.43 9.37 -13.23
CA LEU A 102 2.13 8.19 -14.05
C LEU A 102 3.24 7.90 -15.07
N GLN A 103 4.05 8.90 -15.43
CA GLN A 103 5.26 8.72 -16.23
C GLN A 103 6.46 8.27 -15.40
N SER A 104 6.45 8.56 -14.09
CA SER A 104 7.45 8.02 -13.16
C SER A 104 7.21 6.52 -13.04
N LYS A 105 8.17 5.72 -13.51
CA LYS A 105 8.12 4.25 -13.46
C LYS A 105 8.13 3.67 -12.02
N LYS A 106 8.05 4.51 -10.99
CA LYS A 106 8.22 4.15 -9.59
C LYS A 106 7.31 5.00 -8.71
N ILE A 107 6.10 4.51 -8.45
CA ILE A 107 5.25 5.03 -7.39
C ILE A 107 5.68 4.36 -6.09
N GLY A 108 6.13 5.15 -5.11
CA GLY A 108 6.43 4.62 -3.79
C GLY A 108 5.14 4.46 -2.97
N VAL A 109 5.09 3.46 -2.10
CA VAL A 109 3.96 3.23 -1.20
C VAL A 109 4.49 3.17 0.23
N SER A 110 3.83 3.86 1.15
CA SER A 110 4.11 3.78 2.59
C SER A 110 2.88 3.26 3.32
N ILE A 111 3.10 2.28 4.20
CA ILE A 111 2.06 1.64 4.99
C ILE A 111 2.40 1.87 6.45
N VAL A 112 1.51 2.54 7.17
CA VAL A 112 1.76 3.00 8.53
C VAL A 112 0.57 2.61 9.41
N PRO A 113 0.79 1.91 10.53
CA PRO A 113 -0.29 1.67 11.47
C PRO A 113 -0.72 3.00 12.12
N GLU A 114 -2.03 3.23 12.25
CA GLU A 114 -2.58 4.47 12.83
C GLU A 114 -2.09 4.69 14.27
N ARG A 115 -1.98 3.60 15.04
CA ARG A 115 -1.38 3.60 16.37
C ARG A 115 -0.04 2.84 16.39
N PRO A 116 0.95 3.30 17.17
CA PRO A 116 2.21 2.57 17.32
C PRO A 116 1.98 1.12 17.75
N LEU A 117 2.70 0.20 17.11
CA LEU A 117 2.66 -1.21 17.47
C LEU A 117 3.70 -1.48 18.58
N PRO A 118 3.31 -2.07 19.72
CA PRO A 118 4.21 -2.34 20.85
C PRO A 118 5.48 -3.12 20.50
N ASN A 119 5.45 -4.04 19.53
CA ASN A 119 6.56 -4.91 19.13
C ASN A 119 6.55 -5.16 17.60
N ALA A 120 7.71 -5.51 17.02
CA ALA A 120 7.86 -5.90 15.61
C ALA A 120 7.96 -7.44 15.44
N PRO A 121 7.51 -8.05 14.32
CA PRO A 121 6.44 -7.64 13.41
C PRO A 121 5.14 -8.40 13.73
N ASP A 122 4.19 -7.73 14.37
CA ASP A 122 2.85 -8.31 14.62
C ASP A 122 1.96 -8.33 13.38
N ILE A 123 2.36 -7.62 12.32
CA ILE A 123 1.66 -7.50 11.04
C ILE A 123 2.68 -7.54 9.90
N THR A 124 2.44 -8.39 8.91
CA THR A 124 3.26 -8.51 7.70
C THR A 124 2.39 -8.31 6.46
N VAL A 125 2.93 -7.66 5.44
CA VAL A 125 2.30 -7.51 4.12
C VAL A 125 3.15 -8.26 3.12
N GLY A 126 2.60 -9.28 2.46
CA GLY A 126 3.39 -10.15 1.59
C GLY A 126 3.59 -9.60 0.18
N ARG A 127 2.63 -8.84 -0.35
CA ARG A 127 2.74 -8.18 -1.65
C ARG A 127 1.99 -6.87 -1.67
N VAL A 128 2.55 -5.91 -2.40
CA VAL A 128 1.90 -4.65 -2.77
C VAL A 128 1.84 -4.61 -4.29
N SER A 129 0.65 -4.37 -4.84
CA SER A 129 0.43 -4.32 -6.28
C SER A 129 -0.42 -3.11 -6.66
N ILE A 130 -0.19 -2.56 -7.85
CA ILE A 130 -1.04 -1.53 -8.45
C ILE A 130 -1.54 -2.11 -9.78
N PHE A 131 -2.85 -2.04 -10.02
CA PHE A 131 -3.49 -2.60 -11.20
C PHE A 131 -4.64 -1.72 -11.70
N ARG A 132 -5.19 -2.06 -12.87
CA ARG A 132 -6.33 -1.42 -13.54
C ARG A 132 -7.47 -2.42 -13.69
#